data_AF-A0A1I3NB74-F1
#
_entry.id   AF-A0A1I3NB74-F1
#
_cell.length_a   1.000
_cell.length_b   1.000
_cell.length_c   1.000
_cell.angle_alpha   90.00
_cell.angle_beta   90.00
_cell.angle_gamma   90.00
#
_symmetry.space_group_name_H-M   'P 1'
#
loop_
_entity.id
_entity.type
_entity.pdbx_description
1 polymer ?
#
loop_
_entity_poly.entity_id
_entity_poly.type
_entity_poly.pdbx_seq_one_letter_code
_entity_poly.pdbx_strand_id
1 'polypeptide(L)'
;MARLSYYDKLLVAIAGSLALGMAIGLATPVAFLSGLAAGAIVATIFVYEAMFRNPPIPTESVQYKAAAIAWHAFLGLTIVAAAV
;
A
#
# COMPACT_ATOMS: atom_id res chain seq x y z
N MET A 1 -7.05 4.84 27.43
CA MET A 1 -7.03 4.99 25.96
C MET A 1 -5.85 4.18 25.45
N ALA A 2 -6.09 3.08 24.72
CA ALA A 2 -4.98 2.30 24.17
C ALA A 2 -4.20 3.17 23.17
N ARG A 3 -2.90 3.38 23.40
CA ARG A 3 -2.04 4.05 22.42
C ARG A 3 -1.79 3.06 21.30
N LEU A 4 -2.30 3.35 20.10
CA LEU A 4 -1.94 2.61 18.89
C LEU A 4 -0.43 2.66 18.69
N SER A 5 0.17 1.49 18.50
CA SER A 5 1.59 1.39 18.17
C SER A 5 1.85 1.96 16.77
N TYR A 6 3.13 2.14 16.42
CA TYR A 6 3.51 2.68 15.11
C TYR A 6 2.93 1.85 13.95
N TYR A 7 3.08 0.53 14.02
CA TYR A 7 2.58 -0.37 12.98
C TYR A 7 1.05 -0.45 12.96
N ASP A 8 0.38 -0.33 14.10
CA ASP A 8 -1.09 -0.28 14.13
C ASP A 8 -1.61 0.94 13.36
N LYS A 9 -0.92 2.09 13.46
CA LYS A 9 -1.28 3.29 12.69
C LYS A 9 -1.11 3.05 11.19
N LEU A 10 -0.04 2.38 10.78
CA LEU A 10 0.17 2.03 9.37
C LEU A 10 -0.90 1.06 8.85
N LEU A 11 -1.27 0.05 9.65
CA LEU A 11 -2.35 -0.87 9.30
C LEU A 11 -3.69 -0.15 9.14
N VAL A 12 -4.02 0.76 10.07
CA VAL A 12 -5.21 1.61 9.96
C VAL A 12 -5.15 2.51 8.72
N ALA A 13 -3.99 3.08 8.39
CA ALA A 13 -3.83 3.92 7.21
C ALA A 13 -4.01 3.12 5.90
N ILE A 14 -3.47 1.90 5.82
CA ILE A 14 -3.66 0.99 4.68
C ILE A 14 -5.13 0.64 4.51
N ALA A 15 -5.76 0.11 5.57
CA ALA A 15 -7.16 -0.28 5.55
C ALA A 15 -8.07 0.92 5.26
N GLY A 16 -7.78 2.06 5.87
CA GLY A 16 -8.50 3.31 5.68
C GLY A 16 -8.41 3.84 4.24
N SER A 17 -7.23 3.74 3.61
CA SER A 17 -7.05 4.16 2.21
C SER A 17 -7.88 3.33 1.24
N LEU A 18 -7.91 2.00 1.43
CA LEU A 18 -8.72 1.09 0.65
C LEU A 18 -10.22 1.32 0.88
N ALA A 19 -10.63 1.42 2.15
CA ALA A 19 -12.02 1.68 2.53
C ALA A 19 -12.52 3.01 1.97
N LEU A 20 -11.68 4.05 2.00
CA LEU A 20 -12.00 5.36 1.43
C LEU A 20 -12.14 5.29 -0.09
N GLY A 21 -11.23 4.61 -0.79
CA GLY A 21 -11.34 4.39 -2.23
C GLY A 21 -12.62 3.65 -2.63
N MET A 22 -12.98 2.60 -1.89
CA MET A 22 -14.24 1.87 -2.06
C MET A 22 -15.45 2.78 -1.79
N ALA A 23 -15.43 3.55 -0.70
CA ALA A 23 -16.50 4.46 -0.35
C ALA A 23 -16.73 5.53 -1.43
N ILE A 24 -15.66 6.09 -2.02
CA ILE A 24 -15.76 7.01 -3.16
C ILE A 24 -16.43 6.31 -4.34
N GLY A 25 -16.02 5.10 -4.67
CA GLY A 25 -16.59 4.31 -5.77
C GLY A 25 -18.05 3.89 -5.57
N LEU A 26 -18.56 3.88 -4.33
CA LEU A 26 -19.95 3.57 -3.98
C LEU A 26 -20.83 4.80 -3.81
N ALA A 27 -20.25 5.91 -3.34
CA ALA A 27 -20.98 7.12 -2.96
C ALA A 27 -20.93 8.22 -4.04
N THR A 28 -20.12 8.06 -5.09
CA THR A 28 -19.94 9.06 -6.15
C THR A 28 -20.09 8.43 -7.54
N PRO A 29 -20.17 9.23 -8.61
CA PRO A 29 -20.17 8.72 -9.99
C PRO A 29 -18.84 8.09 -10.46
N VAL A 30 -17.79 8.09 -9.62
CA VAL A 30 -16.52 7.45 -9.95
C VAL A 30 -16.73 5.93 -10.02
N ALA A 31 -16.26 5.29 -11.09
CA ALA A 31 -16.34 3.83 -11.21
C ALA A 31 -15.68 3.14 -10.01
N PHE A 32 -16.33 2.10 -9.47
CA PHE A 32 -15.89 1.41 -8.26
C PHE A 32 -14.42 0.98 -8.31
N LEU A 33 -14.00 0.35 -9.43
CA LEU A 33 -12.62 -0.10 -9.61
C LEU A 33 -11.63 1.07 -9.67
N SER A 34 -12.01 2.22 -10.23
CA SER A 34 -11.17 3.41 -10.26
C SER A 34 -10.98 4.01 -8.86
N GLY A 35 -12.05 4.07 -8.06
CA GLY A 35 -11.97 4.50 -6.66
C GLY A 35 -11.11 3.58 -5.82
N LEU A 36 -11.31 2.26 -5.94
CA LEU A 36 -10.49 1.25 -5.27
C LEU A 36 -9.02 1.32 -5.70
N ALA A 37 -8.74 1.48 -7.00
CA ALA A 37 -7.39 1.62 -7.52
C ALA A 37 -6.67 2.85 -6.95
N ALA A 38 -7.35 3.99 -6.87
CA ALA A 38 -6.80 5.19 -6.24
C ALA A 38 -6.49 4.96 -4.74
N GLY A 39 -7.40 4.32 -4.01
CA GLY A 39 -7.17 3.93 -2.62
C GLY A 39 -5.98 2.98 -2.45
N ALA A 40 -5.80 2.03 -3.39
CA ALA A 40 -4.67 1.11 -3.40
C ALA A 40 -3.33 1.83 -3.63
N ILE A 41 -3.28 2.82 -4.54
CA ILE A 41 -2.08 3.64 -4.77
C ILE A 41 -1.67 4.37 -3.48
N VAL A 42 -2.63 4.93 -2.76
CA VAL A 42 -2.33 5.59 -1.47
C VAL A 42 -1.87 4.56 -0.43
N ALA A 43 -2.50 3.38 -0.37
CA ALA A 43 -2.09 2.29 0.52
C ALA A 43 -0.65 1.81 0.25
N THR A 44 -0.21 1.78 -1.01
CA THR A 44 1.16 1.41 -1.42
C THR A 44 2.22 2.27 -0.73
N ILE A 45 1.93 3.56 -0.47
CA ILE A 45 2.86 4.45 0.25
C ILE A 45 3.09 3.97 1.69
N PHE A 46 2.03 3.59 2.39
CA PHE A 46 2.10 3.08 3.77
C PHE A 46 2.74 1.69 3.83
N VAL A 47 2.47 0.83 2.84
CA VAL A 47 3.16 -0.46 2.72
C VAL A 47 4.66 -0.25 2.52
N TYR A 48 5.05 0.70 1.68
CA TYR A 48 6.47 1.01 1.47
C TYR A 48 7.14 1.54 2.75
N GLU A 49 6.46 2.40 3.49
CA GLU A 49 6.92 2.89 4.80
C GLU A 49 7.13 1.73 5.79
N ALA A 50 6.15 0.83 5.90
CA ALA A 50 6.18 -0.32 6.81
C ALA A 50 7.24 -1.36 6.44
N MET A 51 7.43 -1.62 5.14
CA MET A 51 8.24 -2.73 4.67
C MET A 51 9.67 -2.35 4.33
N PHE A 52 9.96 -1.10 3.97
CA PHE A 52 11.28 -0.72 3.43
C PHE A 52 11.93 0.48 4.12
N ARG A 53 11.15 1.46 4.60
CA ARG A 53 11.74 2.61 5.33
C ARG A 53 11.93 2.32 6.80
N ASN A 54 10.94 1.71 7.44
CA ASN A 54 10.99 1.33 8.84
C ASN A 54 10.65 -0.17 8.99
N PRO A 55 11.43 -1.07 8.39
CA PRO A 55 11.15 -2.50 8.43
C PRO A 55 11.26 -3.05 9.86
N PRO A 56 10.38 -3.97 10.27
CA PRO A 56 10.49 -4.65 11.55
C PRO A 56 11.59 -5.72 11.57
N ILE A 57 12.20 -6.01 10.41
CA ILE A 57 13.23 -7.02 10.22
C ILE A 57 14.56 -6.39 9.75
N PRO A 58 15.72 -7.01 10.05
CA PRO A 58 17.02 -6.51 9.59
C PRO A 58 17.13 -6.45 8.06
N THR A 59 17.62 -5.31 7.56
CA THR A 59 17.77 -5.02 6.12
C THR A 59 18.88 -5.81 5.44
N GLU A 60 19.77 -6.43 6.21
CA GLU A 60 20.88 -7.27 5.73
C GLU A 60 20.42 -8.67 5.30
N SER A 61 19.23 -9.08 5.75
CA SER A 61 18.68 -10.40 5.47
C SER A 61 18.41 -10.61 3.97
N VAL A 62 18.66 -11.83 3.51
CA VAL A 62 18.39 -12.23 2.11
C VAL A 62 16.90 -12.07 1.78
N GLN A 63 16.04 -12.35 2.76
CA GLN A 63 14.59 -12.22 2.66
C GLN A 63 14.16 -10.77 2.40
N TYR A 64 14.73 -9.80 3.13
CA TYR A 64 14.44 -8.39 2.91
C TYR A 64 14.82 -7.94 1.50
N LYS A 65 16.02 -8.33 1.03
CA LYS A 65 16.50 -7.99 -0.32
C LYS A 65 15.60 -8.59 -1.41
N ALA A 66 15.23 -9.87 -1.27
CA ALA A 66 14.33 -10.54 -2.21
C ALA A 66 12.95 -9.87 -2.24
N ALA A 67 12.38 -9.55 -1.08
CA ALA A 67 11.09 -8.84 -0.98
C ALA A 67 11.16 -7.45 -1.63
N ALA A 68 12.26 -6.71 -1.43
CA ALA A 68 12.46 -5.41 -2.07
C ALA A 68 12.50 -5.52 -3.59
N ILE A 69 13.27 -6.47 -4.13
CA ILE A 69 13.36 -6.68 -5.58
C ILE A 69 11.98 -7.05 -6.15
N ALA A 70 11.30 -8.01 -5.53
CA ALA A 70 9.98 -8.47 -5.97
C ALA A 70 8.95 -7.33 -5.97
N TRP A 71 8.93 -6.51 -4.91
CA TRP A 71 8.04 -5.36 -4.79
C TRP A 71 8.27 -4.32 -5.88
N HIS A 72 9.51 -3.93 -6.14
CA HIS A 72 9.81 -2.92 -7.17
C HIS A 72 9.55 -3.45 -8.58
N ALA A 73 9.85 -4.73 -8.84
CA ALA A 73 9.52 -5.37 -10.11
C ALA A 73 8.01 -5.42 -10.35
N PHE A 74 7.24 -5.81 -9.32
CA PHE A 74 5.78 -5.78 -9.36
C PHE A 74 5.25 -4.37 -9.64
N LEU A 75 5.72 -3.36 -8.90
CA LEU A 75 5.30 -1.97 -9.14
C LEU A 75 5.63 -1.50 -10.55
N GLY A 76 6.85 -1.75 -11.03
CA GLY A 76 7.26 -1.39 -12.39
C GLY A 76 6.38 -2.04 -13.45
N LEU A 77 6.12 -3.35 -13.33
CA LEU A 77 5.24 -4.08 -14.24
C LEU A 77 3.81 -3.53 -14.21
N THR A 78 3.28 -3.23 -13.03
CA THR A 78 1.91 -2.72 -12.87
C THR A 78 1.77 -1.33 -13.50
N ILE A 79 2.77 -0.47 -13.33
CA ILE A 79 2.80 0.86 -13.95
C ILE A 79 2.89 0.75 -15.48
N VAL A 80 3.76 -0.13 -16.00
CA VAL A 80 3.87 -0.37 -17.44
C VAL A 80 2.55 -0.90 -18.00
N ALA A 81 1.94 -1.88 -17.34
CA ALA A 81 0.66 -2.44 -17.77
C ALA A 81 -0.50 -1.42 -17.74
N ALA A 82 -0.45 -0.44 -16.83
CA ALA A 82 -1.45 0.63 -16.78
C ALA A 82 -1.23 1.71 -17.86
N ALA A 83 -0.06 1.75 -18.50
CA ALA A 83 0.32 2.76 -19.49
C ALA A 83 0.13 2.31 -20.95
N VAL A 84 -0.26 1.05 -21.19
CA VAL A 84 -0.47 0.43 -22.51
C VAL A 84 -1.93 0.06 -22.66
#